data_AF-A0A6P1CXK3-F1
#
_entry.id   AF-A0A6P1CXK3-F1
#
_cell.length_a   1.000
_cell.length_b   1.000
_cell.length_c   1.000
_cell.angle_alpha   90.00
_cell.angle_beta   90.00
_cell.angle_gamma   90.00
#
_symmetry.space_group_name_H-M   'P 1'
#
loop_
_entity.id
_entity.type
_entity.pdbx_description
1 polymer ?
#
loop_
_entity_poly.entity_id
_entity_poly.type
_entity_poly.pdbx_seq_one_letter_code
_entity_poly.pdbx_strand_id
1 'polypeptide(L)'
;FYALLVGRPPYPGRSLAQLWQAHSHGPIPRPSRDRPGIPARLDSVVARALAKTPEDRYPTCRAFTAAAAEALDIEPSTVPEAATADAVATRLDSVQA
;
A
#
# COMPACT_ATOMS: atom_id res chain seq x y z
N PHE A 1 4.90 1.24 0.33
CA PHE A 1 4.37 2.40 1.07
C PHE A 1 4.92 2.51 2.48
N TYR A 2 4.64 1.59 3.41
CA TYR A 2 5.13 1.67 4.81
C TYR A 2 6.63 1.98 4.94
N ALA A 3 7.48 1.24 4.21
CA ALA A 3 8.92 1.44 4.24
C ALA A 3 9.37 2.82 3.73
N LEU A 4 8.59 3.49 2.88
CA LEU A 4 8.89 4.86 2.45
C LEU A 4 8.65 5.86 3.57
N LEU A 5 7.62 5.63 4.39
CA LEU A 5 7.31 6.47 5.54
C LEU A 5 8.34 6.27 6.66
N VAL A 6 8.60 5.01 7.02
CA VAL A 6 9.35 4.65 8.22
C VAL A 6 10.84 4.41 7.95
N GLY A 7 11.23 4.11 6.71
CA GLY A 7 12.62 3.80 6.31
C GLY A 7 13.02 2.34 6.48
N ARG A 8 12.10 1.46 6.90
CA ARG A 8 12.33 0.02 7.10
C ARG A 8 11.07 -0.80 6.78
N PRO A 9 11.17 -2.11 6.46
CA PRO A 9 10.00 -2.93 6.20
C PRO A 9 9.06 -3.00 7.42
N PRO A 10 7.75 -3.25 7.19
CA PRO A 10 6.77 -3.38 8.27
C PRO A 10 7.07 -4.55 9.22
N TYR A 11 7.67 -5.62 8.69
CA TYR A 11 8.08 -6.78 9.46
C TYR A 11 9.57 -7.06 9.25
N PRO A 12 10.42 -6.86 10.26
CA PRO A 12 11.79 -7.34 10.20
C PRO A 12 11.81 -8.86 10.40
N GLY A 13 12.56 -9.58 9.57
CA GLY A 13 12.71 -11.02 9.67
C GLY A 13 13.98 -11.48 8.96
N ARG A 14 14.62 -12.53 9.48
CA ARG A 14 15.87 -13.07 8.90
C ARG A 14 15.67 -14.41 8.19
N SER A 15 14.48 -15.00 8.30
CA SER A 15 14.11 -16.24 7.62
C SER A 15 12.74 -16.12 6.98
N LEU A 16 12.49 -16.93 5.95
CA LEU A 16 11.21 -16.98 5.25
C LEU A 16 10.06 -17.34 6.20
N ALA A 17 10.28 -18.30 7.11
CA ALA A 17 9.27 -18.71 8.10
C ALA A 17 8.87 -17.56 9.03
N GLN A 18 9.82 -16.73 9.47
CA GLN A 18 9.52 -15.55 10.31
C GLN A 18 8.71 -14.51 9.54
N LEU A 19 9.08 -14.24 8.28
CA LEU A 19 8.37 -13.29 7.44
C LEU A 19 6.95 -13.79 7.13
N TRP A 20 6.78 -15.07 6.82
CA TRP A 20 5.48 -15.67 6.62
C TRP A 20 4.61 -15.53 7.86
N GLN A 21 5.12 -15.89 9.05
CA GLN A 21 4.37 -15.76 10.29
C GLN A 21 3.97 -14.30 10.58
N ALA A 22 4.87 -13.34 10.34
CA ALA A 22 4.59 -11.93 10.57
C ALA A 22 3.56 -11.37 9.57
N HIS A 23 3.67 -11.73 8.30
CA HIS A 23 2.72 -11.29 7.27
C HIS A 23 1.34 -11.94 7.45
N SER A 24 1.27 -13.20 7.89
CA SER A 24 0.00 -13.91 8.10
C SER A 24 -0.68 -13.53 9.43
N HIS A 25 0.09 -13.45 10.51
CA HIS A 25 -0.47 -13.38 11.88
C HIS A 25 0.08 -12.24 12.73
N GLY A 26 1.16 -11.59 12.28
CA GLY A 26 1.79 -10.51 13.02
C GLY A 26 0.88 -9.29 13.14
N PRO A 27 1.00 -8.52 14.24
CA PRO A 27 0.22 -7.30 14.42
C PRO A 27 0.52 -6.32 13.29
N ILE A 28 -0.48 -5.54 12.86
CA ILE A 28 -0.25 -4.56 11.80
C ILE A 28 0.50 -3.36 12.42
N PRO A 29 1.69 -2.99 11.90
CA PRO A 29 2.50 -1.93 12.50
C PRO A 29 1.87 -0.55 12.28
N ARG A 30 2.18 0.38 13.20
CA ARG A 30 1.65 1.75 13.18
C ARG A 30 2.77 2.74 12.85
N PRO A 31 2.78 3.34 11.65
CA PRO A 31 3.87 4.22 11.24
C PRO A 31 4.04 5.43 12.16
N SER A 32 2.96 6.00 12.73
CA SER A 32 3.05 7.15 13.65
C SER A 32 3.81 6.83 14.94
N ARG A 33 3.74 5.57 15.40
CA ARG A 33 4.47 5.08 16.56
C ARG A 33 5.92 4.76 16.22
N ASP A 34 6.15 4.25 15.03
CA ASP A 34 7.46 3.76 14.59
C ASP A 34 8.41 4.89 14.17
N ARG A 35 7.88 6.03 13.71
CA ARG A 35 8.67 7.21 13.37
C ARG A 35 7.91 8.49 13.75
N PRO A 36 8.45 9.31 14.69
CA PRO A 36 7.92 10.63 15.00
C PRO A 36 7.83 11.53 13.77
N GLY A 37 6.79 12.35 13.69
CA GLY A 37 6.54 13.26 12.57
C GLY A 37 5.63 12.68 11.47
N ILE A 38 5.24 11.41 11.57
CA ILE A 38 4.21 10.84 10.69
C ILE A 38 2.82 11.14 11.25
N PRO A 39 1.88 11.67 10.45
CA PRO A 39 0.49 11.88 10.87
C PRO A 39 -0.19 10.59 11.35
N ALA A 40 -0.87 10.64 12.50
CA ALA A 40 -1.60 9.50 13.06
C ALA A 40 -2.71 8.97 12.13
N ARG A 41 -3.24 9.81 11.23
CA ARG A 41 -4.23 9.43 10.22
C ARG A 41 -3.70 8.35 9.25
N LEU A 42 -2.38 8.26 9.05
CA LEU A 42 -1.79 7.21 8.21
C LEU A 42 -1.83 5.82 8.86
N ASP A 43 -2.03 5.73 10.18
CA ASP A 43 -2.12 4.43 10.85
C ASP A 43 -3.32 3.61 10.36
N SER A 44 -4.48 4.25 10.18
CA SER A 44 -5.67 3.56 9.65
C SER A 44 -5.50 3.15 8.19
N VAL A 45 -4.82 3.99 7.39
CA VAL A 45 -4.52 3.70 5.99
C VAL A 45 -3.60 2.48 5.87
N VAL A 46 -2.52 2.43 6.66
CA VAL A 46 -1.62 1.27 6.73
C VAL A 46 -2.33 0.04 7.28
N ALA A 47 -3.14 0.21 8.34
CA ALA A 47 -3.90 -0.87 8.95
C ALA A 47 -4.81 -1.57 7.92
N ARG A 48 -5.55 -0.78 7.14
CA ARG A 48 -6.43 -1.30 6.10
C ARG A 48 -5.65 -1.91 4.93
N ALA A 49 -4.58 -1.27 4.47
CA ALA A 49 -3.78 -1.79 3.35
C ALA A 49 -3.08 -3.12 3.69
N LEU A 50 -2.68 -3.32 4.95
CA LEU A 50 -2.01 -4.54 5.44
C LEU A 50 -2.97 -5.50 6.16
N ALA A 51 -4.29 -5.33 6.01
CA ALA A 51 -5.28 -6.21 6.62
C ALA A 51 -5.03 -7.67 6.21
N LYS A 52 -5.21 -8.60 7.15
CA LYS A 52 -4.90 -10.02 6.93
C LYS A 52 -5.93 -10.65 6.00
N THR A 53 -7.19 -10.34 6.25
CA THR A 53 -8.33 -10.63 5.37
C THR A 53 -8.27 -9.73 4.12
N PRO A 54 -8.26 -10.29 2.90
CA PRO A 54 -8.25 -9.50 1.66
C PRO A 54 -9.44 -8.55 1.52
N GLU A 55 -10.62 -8.97 1.97
CA GLU A 55 -11.88 -8.20 1.88
C GLU A 55 -11.86 -6.93 2.73
N ASP A 56 -11.05 -6.92 3.80
CA ASP A 56 -10.87 -5.74 4.67
C ASP A 56 -9.93 -4.69 4.04
N ARG A 57 -9.27 -5.01 2.92
CA ARG A 57 -8.32 -4.10 2.26
C ARG A 57 -9.03 -3.04 1.44
N TYR A 58 -8.23 -2.19 0.79
CA TYR A 58 -8.73 -1.33 -0.26
C TYR A 58 -9.05 -2.17 -1.50
N PRO A 59 -10.22 -1.96 -2.13
CA PRO A 59 -10.63 -2.75 -3.29
C PRO A 59 -9.75 -2.49 -4.52
N THR A 60 -9.08 -1.34 -4.59
CA THR A 60 -8.17 -0.98 -5.68
C THR A 60 -6.98 -0.19 -5.17
N CYS A 61 -5.88 -0.20 -5.93
CA CYS A 61 -4.73 0.67 -5.68
C CYS A 61 -5.14 2.16 -5.65
N ARG A 62 -6.08 2.57 -6.52
CA ARG A 62 -6.57 3.95 -6.58
C ARG A 62 -7.31 4.36 -5.31
N ALA A 63 -8.13 3.47 -4.75
CA ALA A 63 -8.80 3.71 -3.47
C ALA A 63 -7.79 3.85 -2.32
N PHE A 64 -6.73 3.03 -2.33
CA PHE A 64 -5.64 3.14 -1.36
C PHE A 64 -4.87 4.46 -1.49
N THR A 65 -4.49 4.87 -2.70
CA THR A 65 -3.75 6.13 -2.91
C THR A 65 -4.58 7.36 -2.59
N ALA A 66 -5.89 7.34 -2.87
CA ALA A 66 -6.80 8.42 -2.50
C ALA A 66 -6.86 8.60 -0.98
N ALA A 67 -7.04 7.50 -0.22
CA ALA A 67 -7.04 7.54 1.24
C ALA A 67 -5.70 8.00 1.82
N ALA A 68 -4.58 7.61 1.19
CA ALA A 68 -3.25 8.06 1.61
C ALA A 68 -3.04 9.56 1.34
N ALA A 69 -3.53 10.08 0.22
CA ALA A 69 -3.46 11.50 -0.12
C ALA A 69 -4.29 12.35 0.84
N GLU A 70 -5.53 11.92 1.13
CA GLU A 70 -6.41 12.54 2.13
C GLU A 70 -5.74 12.57 3.52
N ALA A 71 -5.13 11.45 3.95
CA ALA A 71 -4.45 11.38 5.24
C ALA A 71 -3.19 12.27 5.33
N LEU A 72 -2.66 12.72 4.20
CA LEU A 72 -1.50 13.61 4.09
C LEU A 72 -1.90 15.07 3.79
N ASP A 73 -3.21 15.37 3.68
CA ASP A 73 -3.72 16.65 3.20
C ASP A 73 -3.12 17.06 1.83
N ILE A 74 -2.96 16.07 0.93
CA ILE A 74 -2.47 16.27 -0.44
C ILE A 74 -3.65 16.14 -1.40
N GLU A 75 -3.83 17.13 -2.28
CA GLU A 75 -4.79 17.05 -3.37
C GLU A 75 -4.41 15.89 -4.33
N PRO A 76 -5.27 14.87 -4.49
CA PRO A 76 -4.96 13.76 -5.38
C PRO A 76 -4.91 14.24 -6.83
N SER A 77 -3.81 13.93 -7.52
CA SER A 77 -3.67 14.24 -8.95
C SER A 77 -4.77 13.51 -9.75
N THR A 78 -5.69 14.28 -10.32
CA THR A 78 -6.77 13.78 -11.18
C THR A 78 -6.20 13.47 -12.57
N VAL A 79 -5.46 12.37 -12.69
CA VAL A 79 -5.16 11.82 -14.01
C VAL A 79 -6.48 11.26 -14.58
N PRO A 80 -6.97 11.74 -15.74
CA PRO A 80 -8.21 11.27 -16.32
C PRO A 80 -8.15 9.76 -16.58
N GLU A 81 -9.13 9.04 -16.03
CA GLU A 81 -9.30 7.59 -16.06
C GLU A 81 -9.35 6.97 -17.48
N ALA A 82 -9.53 7.79 -18.51
CA ALA A 82 -9.66 7.35 -19.90
C ALA A 82 -8.33 6.99 -20.58
N ALA A 83 -7.16 7.36 -20.04
CA ALA A 83 -5.89 7.26 -20.77
C ALA A 83 -5.09 5.95 -20.57
N THR A 84 -5.43 5.09 -19.60
CA THR A 84 -4.55 3.96 -19.22
C THR A 84 -5.04 2.57 -19.66
N ALA A 85 -6.32 2.41 -19.99
CA ALA A 85 -6.83 1.12 -20.50
C ALA A 85 -6.25 0.79 -21.89
N ASP A 86 -6.02 1.80 -22.73
CA ASP A 86 -5.54 1.64 -24.11
C ASP A 86 -4.04 1.25 -24.18
N ALA A 87 -3.24 1.70 -23.21
CA ALA A 87 -1.80 1.48 -23.20
C ALA A 87 -1.37 0.09 -22.72
N VAL A 88 -2.17 -0.58 -21.87
CA VAL A 88 -1.84 -1.93 -21.35
C VAL A 88 -2.21 -3.02 -22.36
N ALA A 89 -3.32 -2.84 -23.11
CA ALA A 89 -3.73 -3.80 -24.14
C ALA A 89 -2.68 -3.94 -25.25
N THR A 90 -2.08 -2.82 -25.68
CA THR A 90 -1.10 -2.80 -26.78
C THR A 90 0.17 -3.63 -26.49
N ARG A 91 0.53 -3.86 -25.21
CA ARG A 91 1.79 -4.53 -24.85
C ARG A 91 1.69 -6.05 -24.74
N LEU A 92 0.49 -6.62 -24.79
CA LEU A 92 0.28 -8.07 -24.74
C LEU A 92 0.24 -8.71 -26.14
N ASP A 93 -0.09 -7.95 -27.18
CA ASP A 93 -0.16 -8.46 -28.56
C ASP A 93 1.22 -8.63 -29.23
N SER A 94 2.29 -8.09 -28.64
CA SER A 94 3.65 -8.10 -29.22
C SER A 94 4.57 -9.21 -28.70
N VAL A 95 4.10 -10.12 -27.84
CA VAL A 95 4.92 -11.20 -27.24
C VAL A 95 4.69 -12.57 -27.92
N GLN A 96 3.78 -12.67 -28.89
CA GLN A 96 3.59 -13.90 -29.68
C GLN A 96 3.80 -13.64 -31.17
N ALA A 97 5.07 -13.56 -31.60
CA ALA A 97 5.50 -13.77 -32.98
C ALA A 97 6.93 -14.32 -32.99
#